data_AF-A0AA92NTE5-F1
#
_entry.id   AF-A0AA92NTE5-F1
#
_cell.length_a   1.000
_cell.length_b   1.000
_cell.length_c   1.000
_cell.angle_alpha   90.00
_cell.angle_beta   90.00
_cell.angle_gamma   90.00
#
_symmetry.space_group_name_H-M   'P 1'
#
loop_
_entity.id
_entity.type
_entity.pdbx_description
1 polymer ?
#
loop_
_entity_poly.entity_id
_entity_poly.type
_entity_poly.pdbx_seq_one_letter_code
_entity_poly.pdbx_strand_id
1 'polypeptide(L)' 'MKRTPLWLIVIAIIVIVIAITSLISDAPFLELLNTLGLIVLMVSLGTFALSRNRARAYTFFGLGAFLVFVLAFQFLKL' A
#
# COMPACT_ATOMS: atom_id res chain seq x y z
N MET A 1 -15.60 3.07 -20.38
CA MET A 1 -14.55 2.36 -19.62
C MET A 1 -13.37 3.31 -19.43
N LYS A 2 -13.16 3.87 -18.22
CA LYS A 2 -12.03 4.78 -17.95
C LYS A 2 -10.74 3.96 -18.03
N ARG A 3 -9.90 4.24 -19.01
CA ARG A 3 -8.59 3.60 -19.14
C ARG A 3 -7.75 3.99 -17.93
N THR A 4 -7.43 3.02 -17.09
CA THR A 4 -6.43 3.20 -16.03
C THR A 4 -5.14 3.68 -16.68
N PRO A 5 -4.58 4.83 -16.25
CA PRO A 5 -3.40 5.40 -16.89
C PRO A 5 -2.23 4.41 -16.76
N LEU A 6 -1.52 4.17 -17.85
CA LEU A 6 -0.39 3.21 -17.92
C LEU A 6 0.64 3.46 -16.82
N TRP A 7 0.87 4.73 -16.48
CA TRP A 7 1.80 5.11 -15.42
C TRP A 7 1.42 4.55 -14.05
N LEU A 8 0.13 4.42 -13.75
CA LEU A 8 -0.37 3.85 -12.49
C LEU A 8 -0.15 2.34 -12.43
N ILE A 9 -0.23 1.64 -13.57
CA ILE A 9 0.08 0.22 -13.68
C ILE A 9 1.58 -0.01 -13.46
N VAL A 10 2.44 0.83 -14.06
CA VAL A 10 3.89 0.76 -13.89
C VAL A 10 4.29 0.99 -12.43
N ILE A 11 3.71 1.99 -11.76
CA ILE A 11 3.95 2.25 -10.33
C ILE A 11 3.51 1.06 -9.48
N ALA A 12 2.33 0.48 -9.76
CA ALA A 12 1.84 -0.67 -9.01
C ALA A 12 2.79 -1.88 -9.14
N ILE A 13 3.33 -2.14 -10.33
CA ILE A 13 4.30 -3.22 -10.54
C ILE A 13 5.58 -2.97 -9.74
N ILE A 14 6.11 -1.75 -9.76
CA ILE A 14 7.32 -1.39 -8.99
C ILE A 14 7.10 -1.63 -7.49
N VAL A 15 5.95 -1.20 -6.97
CA VAL A 15 5.57 -1.42 -5.57
C VAL A 15 5.49 -2.92 -5.23
N ILE A 16 4.90 -3.74 -6.11
CA ILE A 16 4.80 -5.19 -5.90
C ILE A 16 6.19 -5.85 -5.89
N VAL A 17 7.09 -5.46 -6.80
CA VAL A 17 8.44 -6.02 -6.86
C VAL A 17 9.24 -5.67 -5.61
N ILE A 18 9.15 -4.41 -5.15
CA ILE A 18 9.73 -3.98 -3.89
C ILE A 18 9.19 -4.79 -2.71
N ALA A 19 7.87 -5.00 -2.68
CA ALA A 19 7.20 -5.75 -1.64
C ALA A 19 7.70 -7.20 -1.54
N ILE A 20 7.84 -7.88 -2.69
CA ILE A 20 8.35 -9.25 -2.76
C ILE A 20 9.83 -9.29 -2.37
N THR A 21 10.63 -8.33 -2.84
CA THR A 21 12.07 -8.25 -2.51
C THR A 21 12.28 -8.02 -1.02
N SER A 22 11.40 -7.26 -0.40
CA SER A 22 11.35 -7.04 1.04
C SER A 22 10.99 -8.25 1.88
N LEU A 23 10.16 -9.14 1.36
CA LEU A 23 9.84 -10.39 2.05
C LEU A 23 11.02 -11.37 2.04
N ILE A 24 11.96 -11.21 1.11
CA ILE A 24 13.10 -12.12 0.90
C ILE A 24 14.37 -11.61 1.59
N SER A 25 14.54 -10.29 1.71
CA SER A 25 15.69 -9.71 2.41
C SER A 25 15.31 -9.30 3.83
N ASP A 26 16.04 -9.78 4.84
CA ASP A 26 16.04 -9.27 6.23
C ASP A 26 16.59 -7.83 6.34
N ALA A 27 16.34 -6.99 5.33
CA ALA A 27 16.78 -5.61 5.29
C ALA A 27 15.63 -4.72 5.78
N PRO A 28 15.77 -4.05 6.93
CA PRO A 28 14.70 -3.22 7.50
C PRO A 28 14.25 -2.10 6.56
N PHE A 29 15.12 -1.65 5.63
CA PHE A 29 14.79 -0.66 4.61
C PHE A 29 13.75 -1.16 3.60
N LEU A 30 13.85 -2.42 3.18
CA LEU A 30 12.91 -2.98 2.21
C LEU A 30 11.53 -3.18 2.85
N GLU A 31 11.49 -3.60 4.12
CA GLU A 31 10.25 -3.74 4.91
C GLU A 31 9.49 -2.42 5.04
N LEU A 32 10.23 -1.34 5.22
CA LEU A 32 9.71 0.03 5.26
C LEU A 32 9.12 0.45 3.91
N LEU A 33 9.83 0.16 2.81
CA LEU A 33 9.40 0.49 1.45
C LEU A 33 8.16 -0.32 1.03
N ASN A 34 8.09 -1.59 1.44
CA ASN A 34 6.94 -2.46 1.24
C ASN A 34 5.70 -1.95 1.98
N THR A 35 5.85 -1.61 3.26
CA THR A 35 4.74 -1.11 4.09
C THR A 35 4.21 0.21 3.54
N LEU A 36 5.09 1.13 3.10
CA LEU A 36 4.72 2.34 2.37
C LEU A 36 3.96 2.04 1.08
N GLY A 37 4.43 1.09 0.28
CA GLY A 37 3.77 0.64 -0.93
C GLY A 37 2.34 0.12 -0.69
N LEU A 38 2.16 -0.69 0.35
CA LEU A 38 0.86 -1.22 0.75
C LEU A 38 -0.09 -0.12 1.23
N ILE A 39 0.39 0.88 1.97
CA ILE A 39 -0.42 2.05 2.39
C ILE A 39 -0.97 2.76 1.16
N VAL A 40 -0.12 3.07 0.18
CA VAL A 40 -0.53 3.76 -1.05
C VAL A 40 -1.57 2.94 -1.82
N LEU A 41 -1.36 1.62 -1.93
CA LEU A 41 -2.32 0.72 -2.58
C LEU A 41 -3.66 0.69 -1.86
N MET A 42 -3.68 0.60 -0.52
CA MET A 42 -4.92 0.54 0.25
C MET A 42 -5.71 1.85 0.20
N VAL A 43 -5.03 3.00 0.25
CA VAL A 43 -5.67 4.31 0.08
C VAL A 43 -6.23 4.48 -1.34
N SER A 44 -5.49 4.04 -2.35
CA SER A 44 -5.94 4.07 -3.75
C SER A 44 -7.16 3.14 -3.98
N LEU A 45 -7.13 1.92 -3.43
CA LEU A 45 -8.25 1.00 -3.48
C LEU A 45 -9.45 1.52 -2.68
N GLY A 46 -9.23 2.15 -1.54
CA GLY A 46 -10.28 2.78 -0.73
C GLY A 46 -10.98 3.90 -1.48
N THR A 47 -10.22 4.81 -2.11
CA THR A 47 -10.80 5.89 -2.94
C THR A 47 -11.56 5.34 -4.16
N PHE A 48 -11.06 4.29 -4.82
CA PHE A 48 -11.77 3.65 -5.93
C PHE A 48 -13.06 2.95 -5.48
N ALA A 49 -12.99 2.23 -4.35
CA ALA A 49 -14.12 1.53 -3.75
C ALA A 49 -15.17 2.48 -3.18
N LEU A 50 -14.82 3.72 -2.82
CA LEU A 50 -15.73 4.71 -2.25
C LEU A 50 -16.94 4.99 -3.16
N SER A 51 -16.71 5.00 -4.48
CA SER A 51 -17.76 5.20 -5.48
C SER A 51 -18.69 4.01 -5.67
N ARG A 52 -18.22 2.80 -5.36
CA ARG A 52 -18.89 1.54 -5.72
C ARG A 52 -19.50 0.84 -4.51
N ASN A 53 -18.80 0.81 -3.39
CA ASN A 53 -19.25 0.21 -2.14
C ASN A 53 -18.55 0.85 -0.94
N ARG A 54 -19.24 1.77 -0.26
CA ARG A 54 -18.71 2.53 0.88
C ARG A 54 -18.21 1.63 2.01
N ALA A 55 -18.89 0.53 2.30
CA ALA A 55 -18.49 -0.39 3.37
C ALA A 55 -17.08 -0.97 3.11
N ARG A 56 -16.80 -1.41 1.87
CA ARG A 56 -15.48 -1.90 1.47
C ARG A 56 -14.43 -0.80 1.44
N ALA A 57 -14.82 0.42 1.05
CA ALA A 57 -13.93 1.57 1.06
C ALA A 57 -13.43 1.88 2.48
N TYR A 58 -14.33 1.88 3.47
CA TYR A 58 -13.94 2.06 4.88
C TYR A 58 -13.03 0.94 5.39
N THR A 59 -13.21 -0.30 4.92
CA THR A 59 -12.29 -1.40 5.27
C THR A 59 -10.88 -1.14 4.71
N PHE A 60 -10.77 -0.71 3.45
CA PHE A 60 -9.47 -0.37 2.85
C PHE A 60 -8.81 0.84 3.51
N PHE A 61 -9.58 1.88 3.86
CA PHE A 61 -9.05 3.01 4.61
C PHE A 61 -8.62 2.62 6.03
N GLY A 62 -9.38 1.76 6.72
CA GLY A 62 -9.00 1.22 8.03
C GLY A 62 -7.72 0.42 7.98
N LEU A 63 -7.57 -0.47 6.98
CA LEU A 63 -6.33 -1.21 6.74
C LEU A 63 -5.15 -0.27 6.42
N GLY A 64 -5.38 0.77 5.61
CA GLY A 64 -4.37 1.78 5.32
C GLY A 64 -3.92 2.53 6.58
N ALA A 65 -4.86 2.95 7.43
CA ALA A 65 -4.55 3.61 8.70
C ALA A 65 -3.78 2.70 9.68
N PHE A 66 -4.14 1.42 9.73
CA PHE A 66 -3.42 0.42 10.52
C PHE A 66 -1.99 0.21 10.01
N LEU A 67 -1.78 0.15 8.69
CA LEU A 67 -0.44 0.06 8.10
C LEU A 67 0.42 1.29 8.41
N VAL A 68 -0.17 2.50 8.47
CA VAL A 68 0.54 3.71 8.91
C VAL A 68 0.98 3.60 10.38
N PHE A 69 0.14 3.04 11.24
CA PHE A 69 0.50 2.78 12.64
C PHE A 69 1.65 1.76 12.75
N VAL A 70 1.60 0.67 11.99
CA VAL A 70 2.68 -0.33 11.93
C VAL A 70 3.99 0.31 11.45
N LEU A 71 3.93 1.16 10.42
CA LEU A 71 5.09 1.87 9.91
C LEU A 71 5.70 2.81 10.95
N ALA A 72 4.86 3.56 11.70
CA ALA A 72 5.33 4.44 12.77
C ALA A 72 6.01 3.63 13.90
N PHE A 73 5.49 2.45 14.21
CA PHE A 73 6.05 1.56 15.22
C PHE A 73 7.38 0.92 14.78
N GLN A 74 7.51 0.56 13.50
CA GLN A 74 8.76 0.09 12.91
C GLN A 74 9.84 1.19 12.97
N PHE A 75 9.47 2.44 12.67
CA PHE A 75 10.37 3.59 12.77
C PHE A 75 10.85 3.85 14.20
N LEU A 76 10.00 3.63 15.21
CA LEU A 76 10.34 3.82 16.62
C LEU A 76 11.29 2.72 17.15
N LYS A 77 11.36 1.57 16.48
CA LYS A 77 12.21 0.43 16.84
C LYS A 77 13.58 0.44 16.16
N LEU A 78 13.78 1.32 15.17
CA LEU A 78 15.05 1.52 14.47
C LEU A 78 15.98 2.41 15.29
#